data_AF-A0AAU5QMH9-F1
#
_entry.id   AF-A0AAU5QMH9-F1
#
_cell.length_a   1.000
_cell.length_b   1.000
_cell.length_c   1.000
_cell.angle_alpha   90.00
_cell.angle_beta   90.00
_cell.angle_gamma   90.00
#
_symmetry.space_group_name_H-M   'P 1'
#
loop_
_entity.id
_entity.type
_entity.pdbx_description
1 polymer ?
#
loop_
_entity_poly.entity_id
_entity_poly.type
_entity_poly.pdbx_seq_one_letter_code
_entity_poly.pdbx_strand_id
1 'polypeptide(L)'
;MSRATPVCFGDRLFWAYDVGLGVLFAEAIRVAEESTAKRHPLWWGELVHQLRVHAVVGASMAVLLDEFSAEEQRALLGWVSRAGVQLTERGGVDLAEVAGWNVLDGQTIDLRGARHVAPGPLVELGQAMSDLVDDTLPPPPPGRHWYFGTPAGRVLQGE
;
A
#
# COMPACT_ATOMS: atom_id res chain seq x y z
N MET A 1 -1.30 1.78 -19.41
CA MET A 1 -0.05 2.33 -18.86
C MET A 1 -0.10 2.12 -17.36
N SER A 2 0.89 1.41 -16.81
CA SER A 2 1.09 1.29 -15.36
C SER A 2 1.27 2.69 -14.78
N ARG A 3 0.50 3.05 -13.75
CA ARG A 3 0.72 4.33 -13.05
C ARG A 3 1.41 4.05 -11.73
N ALA A 4 2.36 4.91 -11.37
CA ALA A 4 3.05 4.84 -10.10
C ALA A 4 2.61 6.01 -9.22
N THR A 5 2.50 5.75 -7.92
CA THR A 5 2.12 6.68 -6.88
C THR A 5 3.35 7.00 -6.03
N PRO A 6 3.72 8.27 -5.81
CA PRO A 6 4.79 8.57 -4.88
C PRO A 6 4.32 8.30 -3.44
N VAL A 7 5.15 7.63 -2.66
CA VAL A 7 5.01 7.46 -1.20
C VAL A 7 6.12 8.27 -0.54
N CYS A 8 5.75 9.25 0.26
CA CYS A 8 6.64 10.28 0.78
C CYS A 8 6.67 10.28 2.31
N PHE A 9 7.81 10.66 2.87
CA PHE A 9 7.97 10.99 4.28
C PHE A 9 9.11 11.99 4.44
N GLY A 10 8.80 13.24 4.83
CA GLY A 10 9.77 14.33 4.80
C GLY A 10 10.27 14.60 3.38
N ASP A 11 11.59 14.64 3.20
CA ASP A 11 12.25 14.87 1.91
C ASP A 11 12.52 13.58 1.10
N ARG A 12 12.11 12.42 1.62
CA ARG A 12 12.38 11.11 1.04
C ARG A 12 11.12 10.51 0.43
N LEU A 13 11.30 9.79 -0.66
CA LEU A 13 10.21 9.11 -1.34
C LEU A 13 10.68 7.87 -2.11
N PHE A 14 9.72 7.00 -2.42
CA PHE A 14 9.82 6.02 -3.48
C PHE A 14 8.53 6.00 -4.30
N TRP A 15 8.53 5.32 -5.45
CA TRP A 15 7.33 5.13 -6.27
C TRP A 15 6.71 3.77 -5.99
N ALA A 16 5.43 3.71 -5.64
CA ALA A 16 4.66 2.48 -5.54
C ALA A 16 3.89 2.24 -6.82
N TYR A 17 3.83 0.99 -7.31
CA TYR A 17 2.92 0.65 -8.39
C TYR A 17 1.46 0.72 -7.90
N ASP A 18 0.58 1.41 -8.63
CA ASP A 18 -0.78 1.71 -8.18
C ASP A 18 -1.61 0.45 -7.85
N VAL A 19 -1.49 -0.59 -8.67
CA VAL A 19 -2.13 -1.90 -8.42
C VAL A 19 -1.63 -2.51 -7.11
N GLY A 20 -0.31 -2.53 -6.90
CA GLY A 20 0.27 -3.14 -5.71
C GLY A 20 -0.12 -2.37 -4.44
N LEU A 21 -0.05 -1.05 -4.50
CA LEU A 21 -0.49 -0.18 -3.41
C LEU A 21 -1.97 -0.37 -3.09
N GLY A 22 -2.82 -0.44 -4.11
CA GLY A 22 -4.25 -0.59 -3.90
C GLY A 22 -4.63 -1.92 -3.26
N VAL A 23 -4.05 -3.02 -3.74
CA VAL A 23 -4.25 -4.34 -3.13
C VAL A 23 -3.78 -4.36 -1.68
N LEU A 24 -2.59 -3.82 -1.41
CA LEU A 24 -2.03 -3.79 -0.06
C LEU A 24 -2.89 -2.97 0.90
N PHE A 25 -3.40 -1.81 0.48
CA PHE A 25 -4.25 -0.96 1.31
C PHE A 25 -5.63 -1.56 1.56
N ALA A 26 -6.27 -2.17 0.55
CA ALA A 26 -7.54 -2.86 0.78
C ALA A 26 -7.41 -4.03 1.74
N GLU A 27 -6.32 -4.79 1.65
CA GLU A 27 -6.03 -5.85 2.61
C GLU A 27 -5.72 -5.27 4.01
N ALA A 28 -4.95 -4.17 4.10
CA ALA A 28 -4.70 -3.50 5.37
C ALA A 28 -5.99 -3.00 6.04
N ILE A 29 -6.96 -2.51 5.25
CA ILE A 29 -8.30 -2.15 5.75
C ILE A 29 -9.01 -3.39 6.33
N ARG A 30 -8.99 -4.52 5.62
CA ARG A 30 -9.57 -5.78 6.13
C ARG A 30 -8.93 -6.19 7.45
N VAL A 31 -7.60 -6.09 7.56
CA VAL A 31 -6.88 -6.34 8.81
C VAL A 31 -7.31 -5.37 9.91
N ALA A 32 -7.45 -4.08 9.60
CA ALA A 32 -7.89 -3.04 10.54
C ALA A 32 -9.30 -3.30 11.07
N GLU A 33 -10.21 -3.77 10.21
CA GLU A 33 -11.60 -4.12 10.55
C GLU A 33 -11.67 -5.42 11.38
N GLU A 34 -10.80 -6.40 11.10
CA GLU A 34 -10.68 -7.64 11.88
C GLU A 34 -10.01 -7.45 13.24
N SER A 35 -9.23 -6.39 13.43
CA SER A 35 -8.61 -6.10 14.72
C SER A 35 -9.69 -5.60 15.68
N THR A 36 -10.32 -6.55 16.38
CA THR A 36 -11.45 -6.41 17.31
C THR A 36 -11.14 -5.50 18.51
N ALA A 37 -10.99 -4.20 18.30
CA ALA A 37 -11.06 -3.22 19.37
C ALA A 37 -12.55 -2.90 19.64
N LYS A 38 -13.03 -3.11 20.86
CA LYS A 38 -14.41 -2.76 21.26
C LYS A 38 -14.72 -1.27 21.11
N ARG A 39 -13.69 -0.42 20.94
CA ARG A 39 -13.76 0.99 20.56
C ARG A 39 -12.56 1.32 19.67
N HIS A 40 -12.83 1.84 18.48
CA HIS A 40 -11.80 2.41 17.64
C HIS A 40 -11.40 3.80 18.14
N PRO A 41 -10.13 4.22 17.99
CA PRO A 41 -9.72 5.60 18.19
C PRO A 41 -10.52 6.56 17.29
N LEU A 42 -10.62 7.84 17.68
CA LEU A 42 -11.38 8.84 16.91
C LEU A 42 -10.85 9.04 15.49
N TRP A 43 -9.54 8.86 15.29
CA TRP A 43 -8.87 8.99 14.00
C TRP A 43 -9.10 7.78 13.06
N TRP A 44 -9.57 6.65 13.58
CA TRP A 44 -9.63 5.39 12.82
C TRP A 44 -10.48 5.49 11.55
N GLY A 45 -11.65 6.13 11.64
CA GLY A 45 -12.56 6.24 10.51
C GLY A 45 -11.98 7.07 9.37
N GLU A 46 -11.28 8.16 9.70
CA GLU A 46 -10.62 9.01 8.71
C GLU A 46 -9.47 8.27 8.04
N LEU A 47 -8.59 7.62 8.82
CA LEU A 47 -7.47 6.86 8.25
C LEU A 47 -7.96 5.73 7.33
N VAL A 48 -8.97 4.95 7.75
CA VAL A 48 -9.56 3.90 6.90
C VAL A 48 -10.16 4.49 5.63
N HIS A 49 -10.86 5.63 5.73
CA HIS A 49 -11.41 6.31 4.56
C HIS A 49 -10.31 6.74 3.57
N GLN A 50 -9.22 7.34 4.07
CA GLN A 50 -8.07 7.73 3.24
C GLN A 50 -7.43 6.52 2.54
N LEU A 51 -7.27 5.40 3.24
CA LEU A 51 -6.77 4.17 2.63
C LEU A 51 -7.70 3.64 1.53
N ARG A 52 -9.03 3.72 1.72
CA ARG A 52 -10.01 3.32 0.70
C ARG A 52 -9.90 4.20 -0.54
N VAL A 53 -9.74 5.51 -0.34
CA VAL A 53 -9.50 6.48 -1.43
C VAL A 53 -8.22 6.12 -2.18
N HIS A 54 -7.09 5.94 -1.49
CA HIS A 54 -5.84 5.55 -2.16
C HIS A 54 -5.95 4.20 -2.88
N ALA A 55 -6.67 3.22 -2.30
CA ALA A 55 -6.81 1.91 -2.88
C ALA A 55 -7.57 1.90 -4.21
N VAL A 56 -8.57 2.78 -4.37
CA VAL A 56 -9.41 2.86 -5.57
C VAL A 56 -8.88 3.91 -6.56
N VAL A 57 -8.46 5.08 -6.08
CA VAL A 57 -8.01 6.20 -6.91
C VAL A 57 -6.58 6.00 -7.42
N GLY A 58 -5.78 5.19 -6.72
CA GLY A 58 -4.43 4.80 -7.11
C GLY A 58 -3.50 6.00 -7.32
N ALA A 59 -2.83 6.05 -8.46
CA ALA A 59 -1.80 7.05 -8.82
C ALA A 59 -2.29 8.48 -9.06
N SER A 60 -3.50 8.85 -8.64
CA SER A 60 -3.96 10.23 -8.77
C SER A 60 -3.56 11.11 -7.58
N MET A 61 -3.05 10.52 -6.48
CA MET A 61 -2.67 11.23 -5.26
C MET A 61 -1.44 10.59 -4.61
N ALA A 62 -0.49 11.41 -4.15
CA ALA A 62 0.64 10.95 -3.35
C ALA A 62 0.19 10.40 -1.99
N VAL A 63 0.89 9.39 -1.46
CA VAL A 63 0.73 8.97 -0.06
C VAL A 63 1.74 9.74 0.78
N LEU A 64 1.26 10.66 1.62
CA LEU A 64 2.09 11.52 2.47
C LEU A 64 2.08 10.96 3.90
N LEU A 65 3.07 10.13 4.23
CA LEU A 65 3.10 9.43 5.52
C LEU A 65 3.32 10.37 6.70
N ASP A 66 3.92 11.54 6.48
CA ASP A 66 4.18 12.58 7.46
C ASP A 66 2.96 13.45 7.79
N GLU A 67 1.87 13.36 7.00
CA GLU A 67 0.58 13.97 7.36
C GLU A 67 -0.16 13.19 8.46
N PHE A 68 0.19 11.90 8.62
CA PHE A 68 -0.32 11.06 9.70
C PHE A 68 0.42 11.35 11.01
N SER A 69 -0.30 11.34 12.12
CA SER A 69 0.29 11.32 13.46
C SER A 69 1.10 10.04 13.67
N ALA A 70 2.03 10.06 14.63
CA ALA A 70 2.85 8.89 14.96
C ALA A 70 2.02 7.67 15.44
N GLU A 71 0.78 7.87 15.90
CA GLU A 71 -0.13 6.77 16.23
C GLU A 71 -0.75 6.17 14.97
N GLU A 72 -1.28 7.01 14.07
CA GLU A 72 -1.83 6.59 12.78
C GLU A 72 -0.77 5.90 11.91
N GLN A 73 0.45 6.43 11.84
CA GLN A 73 1.56 5.80 11.11
C GLN A 73 1.85 4.39 11.64
N ARG A 74 2.00 4.23 12.96
CA ARG A 74 2.24 2.91 13.57
C ARG A 74 1.11 1.93 13.31
N ALA A 75 -0.15 2.39 13.37
CA ALA A 75 -1.30 1.57 13.06
C ALA A 75 -1.29 1.12 11.60
N LEU A 76 -1.10 2.06 10.66
CA LEU A 76 -1.01 1.80 9.23
C LEU A 76 0.09 0.79 8.91
N LEU A 77 1.32 1.03 9.37
CA LEU A 77 2.46 0.15 9.11
C LEU A 77 2.24 -1.25 9.72
N GLY A 78 1.62 -1.32 10.90
CA GLY A 78 1.20 -2.58 11.51
C GLY A 78 0.17 -3.34 10.69
N TRP A 79 -0.85 -2.66 10.15
CA TRP A 79 -1.86 -3.27 9.29
C TRP A 79 -1.28 -3.73 7.95
N VAL A 80 -0.44 -2.90 7.32
CA VAL A 80 0.25 -3.22 6.07
C VAL A 80 1.17 -4.42 6.22
N SER A 81 1.94 -4.48 7.31
CA SER A 81 2.81 -5.64 7.61
C SER A 81 1.99 -6.93 7.75
N ARG A 82 0.91 -6.87 8.54
CA ARG A 82 0.02 -8.02 8.75
C ARG A 82 -0.74 -8.42 7.48
N ALA A 83 -1.15 -7.45 6.66
CA ALA A 83 -1.73 -7.70 5.35
C ALA A 83 -0.75 -8.47 4.46
N GLY A 84 0.53 -8.07 4.43
CA GLY A 84 1.58 -8.80 3.72
C GLY A 84 1.72 -10.26 4.16
N VAL A 85 1.64 -10.55 5.46
CA VAL A 85 1.63 -11.91 5.99
C VAL A 85 0.43 -12.70 5.48
N GLN A 86 -0.78 -12.15 5.61
CA GLN A 86 -2.02 -12.82 5.17
C GLN A 86 -2.05 -13.06 3.66
N LEU A 87 -1.54 -12.12 2.86
CA LEU A 87 -1.38 -12.28 1.42
C LEU A 87 -0.38 -13.39 1.08
N THR A 88 0.72 -13.48 1.83
CA THR A 88 1.73 -14.53 1.63
C THR A 88 1.15 -15.91 1.93
N GLU A 89 0.42 -16.07 3.03
CA GLU A 89 -0.22 -17.33 3.40
C GLU A 89 -1.24 -17.80 2.35
N ARG A 90 -1.94 -16.86 1.71
CA ARG A 90 -2.92 -17.15 0.65
C ARG A 90 -2.31 -17.27 -0.75
N GLY A 91 -1.03 -16.93 -0.91
CA GLY A 91 -0.34 -16.98 -2.19
C GLY A 91 -0.60 -15.79 -3.12
N GLY A 92 -1.05 -14.65 -2.60
CA GLY A 92 -1.42 -13.46 -3.37
C GLY A 92 -2.92 -13.30 -3.52
N VAL A 93 -3.35 -12.57 -4.55
CA VAL A 93 -4.77 -12.34 -4.86
C VAL A 93 -5.05 -12.46 -6.34
N ASP A 94 -6.20 -13.03 -6.67
CA ASP A 94 -6.68 -13.15 -8.05
C ASP A 94 -7.67 -12.05 -8.40
N LEU A 95 -7.78 -11.75 -9.70
CA LEU A 95 -8.76 -10.79 -10.22
C LEU A 95 -10.20 -11.10 -9.79
N ALA A 96 -10.57 -12.39 -9.75
CA ALA A 96 -11.92 -12.80 -9.34
C ALA A 96 -12.19 -12.51 -7.86
N GLU A 97 -11.17 -12.63 -7.01
CA GLU A 97 -11.27 -12.29 -5.59
C GLU A 97 -11.42 -10.77 -5.43
N VAL A 98 -10.54 -9.99 -6.06
CA VAL A 98 -10.57 -8.52 -5.99
C VAL A 98 -11.88 -7.95 -6.53
N ALA A 99 -12.45 -8.54 -7.58
CA ALA A 99 -13.75 -8.12 -8.11
C ALA A 99 -14.90 -8.22 -7.08
N GLY A 100 -14.75 -9.06 -6.05
CA GLY A 100 -15.70 -9.16 -4.95
C GLY A 100 -15.48 -8.15 -3.82
N TRP A 101 -14.38 -7.39 -3.84
CA TRP A 101 -14.06 -6.41 -2.80
C TRP A 101 -14.88 -5.13 -2.99
N ASN A 102 -15.60 -4.72 -1.94
CA ASN A 102 -16.23 -3.40 -1.88
C ASN A 102 -15.36 -2.48 -1.02
N VAL A 103 -14.53 -1.67 -1.67
CA VAL A 103 -13.50 -0.86 -1.00
C VAL A 103 -14.02 0.55 -0.72
N LEU A 104 -14.53 1.25 -1.74
CA LEU A 104 -15.02 2.62 -1.62
C LEU A 104 -16.35 2.78 -2.34
N ASP A 105 -17.45 2.99 -1.62
CA ASP A 105 -18.77 3.29 -2.17
C ASP A 105 -19.23 2.36 -3.32
N GLY A 106 -18.98 1.05 -3.19
CA GLY A 106 -19.30 0.05 -4.20
C GLY A 106 -18.25 -0.12 -5.30
N GLN A 107 -17.15 0.63 -5.24
CA GLN A 107 -16.01 0.50 -6.15
C GLN A 107 -14.99 -0.53 -5.63
N THR A 108 -14.36 -1.22 -6.59
CA THR A 108 -13.25 -2.13 -6.37
C THR A 108 -11.95 -1.56 -6.97
N ILE A 109 -10.83 -2.24 -6.74
CA ILE A 109 -9.51 -1.91 -7.24
C ILE A 109 -9.39 -2.34 -8.70
N ASP A 110 -8.83 -1.47 -9.54
CA ASP A 110 -8.47 -1.81 -10.92
C ASP A 110 -7.09 -2.47 -10.96
N LEU A 111 -7.02 -3.77 -11.24
CA LEU A 111 -5.76 -4.52 -11.38
C LEU A 111 -5.00 -4.25 -12.69
N ARG A 112 -5.46 -3.31 -13.52
CA ARG A 112 -4.81 -2.90 -14.79
C ARG A 112 -4.54 -4.06 -15.74
N GLY A 113 -5.43 -5.04 -15.75
CA GLY A 113 -5.33 -6.25 -16.58
C GLY A 113 -4.48 -7.38 -16.00
N ALA A 114 -3.91 -7.21 -14.80
CA ALA A 114 -3.29 -8.32 -14.07
C ALA A 114 -4.37 -9.34 -13.66
N ARG A 115 -4.10 -10.62 -13.91
CA ARG A 115 -4.99 -11.72 -13.48
C ARG A 115 -4.73 -12.17 -12.05
N HIS A 116 -3.50 -11.99 -11.60
CA HIS A 116 -3.00 -12.38 -10.29
C HIS A 116 -1.94 -11.37 -9.84
N VAL A 117 -1.95 -11.04 -8.56
CA VAL A 117 -0.92 -10.20 -7.92
C VAL A 117 -0.20 -11.06 -6.88
N ALA A 118 1.08 -11.33 -7.14
CA ALA A 118 1.91 -12.12 -6.26
C ALA A 118 2.16 -11.39 -4.92
N PRO A 119 2.31 -12.12 -3.80
CA PRO A 119 2.44 -11.49 -2.48
C PRO A 119 3.82 -10.87 -2.26
N GLY A 120 4.88 -11.42 -2.88
CA GLY A 120 6.27 -10.96 -2.69
C GLY A 120 6.45 -9.44 -2.92
N PRO A 121 6.03 -8.89 -4.07
CA PRO A 121 6.08 -7.45 -4.31
C PRO A 121 5.26 -6.60 -3.33
N LEU A 122 4.15 -7.14 -2.80
CA LEU A 122 3.29 -6.43 -1.85
C LEU A 122 3.94 -6.37 -0.45
N VAL A 123 4.56 -7.47 -0.03
CA VAL A 123 5.36 -7.52 1.21
C VAL A 123 6.55 -6.58 1.11
N GLU A 124 7.26 -6.58 -0.02
CA GLU A 124 8.39 -5.67 -0.24
C GLU A 124 7.95 -4.20 -0.23
N LEU A 125 6.79 -3.88 -0.82
CA LEU A 125 6.20 -2.54 -0.76
C LEU A 125 5.87 -2.14 0.68
N GLY A 126 5.23 -3.01 1.46
CA GLY A 126 4.91 -2.74 2.86
C GLY A 126 6.16 -2.53 3.72
N GLN A 127 7.21 -3.32 3.50
CA GLN A 127 8.49 -3.14 4.18
C GLN A 127 9.14 -1.81 3.80
N ALA A 128 9.10 -1.41 2.52
CA ALA A 128 9.64 -0.14 2.08
C ALA A 128 8.95 1.07 2.72
N MET A 129 7.65 0.98 3.02
CA MET A 129 6.94 2.02 3.78
C MET A 129 7.50 2.15 5.21
N SER A 130 7.72 1.01 5.89
CA SER A 130 8.32 1.01 7.23
C SER A 130 9.74 1.55 7.21
N ASP A 131 10.56 1.08 6.27
CA ASP A 131 11.96 1.52 6.13
C ASP A 131 12.06 3.02 5.81
N LEU A 132 11.09 3.56 5.07
CA LEU A 132 11.00 4.98 4.78
C LEU A 132 10.71 5.81 6.04
N VAL A 133 9.78 5.36 6.90
CA VAL A 133 9.48 6.04 8.17
C VAL A 133 10.62 5.90 9.18
N ASP A 134 11.25 4.73 9.26
CA ASP A 134 12.32 4.41 10.21
C ASP A 134 13.70 4.97 9.81
N ASP A 135 13.80 5.63 8.66
CA ASP A 135 15.04 6.14 8.10
C ASP A 135 16.11 5.08 7.77
N THR A 136 15.65 3.90 7.35
CA THR A 136 16.50 2.77 6.97
C THR A 136 16.43 2.44 5.49
N LEU A 137 15.50 3.03 4.73
CA LEU A 137 15.41 2.84 3.29
C LEU A 137 16.64 3.45 2.60
N PRO A 138 17.48 2.65 1.91
CA PRO A 138 18.66 3.19 1.26
C PRO A 138 18.27 4.16 0.13
N PRO A 139 18.98 5.29 -0.03
CA PRO A 139 18.72 6.21 -1.12
C PRO A 139 18.92 5.51 -2.46
N PRO A 140 18.13 5.84 -3.49
CA PRO A 140 18.37 5.32 -4.83
C PRO A 140 19.71 5.87 -5.37
N PRO A 141 20.37 5.14 -6.29
CA PRO A 141 21.53 5.68 -7.00
C PRO A 141 21.21 7.03 -7.69
N PRO A 142 22.20 7.92 -7.86
CA PRO A 142 21.99 9.20 -8.54
C PRO A 142 21.32 9.05 -9.90
N GLY A 143 20.32 9.90 -10.18
CA GLY A 143 19.54 9.86 -11.42
C GLY A 143 18.52 8.72 -11.50
N ARG A 144 18.39 7.89 -10.45
CA ARG A 144 17.45 6.78 -10.40
C ARG A 144 16.45 6.94 -9.27
N HIS A 145 15.37 6.18 -9.37
CA HIS A 145 14.29 6.10 -8.40
C HIS A 145 13.95 4.65 -8.11
N TRP A 146 13.60 4.40 -6.85
CA TRP A 146 13.03 3.12 -6.44
C TRP A 146 11.57 3.03 -6.85
N TYR A 147 11.19 1.89 -7.41
CA TYR A 147 9.83 1.49 -7.67
C TYR A 147 9.53 0.18 -6.94
N PHE A 148 8.45 0.14 -6.17
CA PHE A 148 8.03 -0.99 -5.35
C PHE A 148 6.64 -1.49 -5.75
N GLY A 149 6.31 -2.73 -5.38
CA GLY A 149 5.00 -3.33 -5.68
C GLY A 149 4.78 -3.67 -7.16
N THR A 150 5.83 -3.62 -8.00
CA THR A 150 5.70 -3.97 -9.41
C THR A 150 5.56 -5.50 -9.59
N PRO A 151 5.06 -6.00 -10.73
CA PRO A 151 5.02 -7.43 -10.99
C PRO A 151 6.40 -8.12 -10.93
N ALA A 152 7.49 -7.37 -11.12
CA ALA A 152 8.86 -7.85 -11.03
C ALA A 152 9.49 -7.64 -9.63
N GLY A 153 8.71 -7.19 -8.63
CA GLY A 153 9.22 -6.76 -7.32
C GLY A 153 9.75 -5.32 -7.35
N ARG A 154 10.78 -5.03 -6.56
CA ARG A 154 11.51 -3.76 -6.60
C ARG A 154 12.30 -3.59 -7.88
N VAL A 155 12.13 -2.43 -8.54
CA VAL A 155 12.91 -2.04 -9.72
C VAL A 155 13.53 -0.66 -9.55
N LEU A 156 14.66 -0.43 -10.21
CA LEU A 156 15.28 0.88 -10.35
C LEU A 156 14.95 1.42 -11.74
N GLN A 157 14.44 2.65 -11.81
CA GLN A 157 14.24 3.35 -13.08
C GLN A 157 14.74 4.79 -12.98
N GLY A 158 15.20 5.34 -14.10
CA GLY A 158 15.81 6.65 -14.22
C GLY A 158 16.53 6.71 -15.57
N GLU A 159 16.58 7.91 -16.16
CA GLU A 159 17.23 8.15 -17.45
C GLU A 159 18.72 7.77 -17.45
#